data_AF-A0T093-F1
#
_entry.id   AF-A0T093-F1
#
_cell.length_a   1.000
_cell.length_b   1.000
_cell.length_c   1.000
_cell.angle_alpha   90.00
_cell.angle_beta   90.00
_cell.angle_gamma   90.00
#
_symmetry.space_group_name_H-M   'P 1'
#
loop_
_entity.id
_entity.type
_entity.pdbx_description
1 polymer ?
#
loop_
_entity_poly.entity_id
_entity_poly.type
_entity_poly.pdbx_seq_one_letter_code
_entity_poly.pdbx_strand_id
1 'polypeptide(L)' 'MKVLAVSLAFLLIAGLISTSLAQNEEGGEKELVRVRRGGYYCPFFQDKCHRHCRSFGRKAGYCGGFLKKTCICV' A
#
# COMPACT_ATOMS: atom_id res chain seq x y z
N MET A 1 -5.34 -11.83 43.73
CA MET A 1 -5.33 -12.88 42.69
C MET A 1 -5.99 -12.46 41.38
N LYS A 2 -7.24 -11.94 41.38
CA LYS A 2 -7.92 -11.51 40.14
C LYS A 2 -7.22 -10.34 39.42
N VAL A 3 -6.78 -9.33 40.17
CA VAL A 3 -6.11 -8.13 39.61
C VAL A 3 -4.78 -8.50 38.93
N LEU A 4 -4.04 -9.43 39.53
CA LEU A 4 -2.79 -9.95 38.96
C LEU A 4 -3.04 -10.75 37.66
N ALA A 5 -4.14 -11.50 37.59
CA ALA A 5 -4.51 -12.22 36.37
C ALA A 5 -4.93 -11.26 35.24
N VAL A 6 -5.64 -10.18 35.57
CA VAL A 6 -6.06 -9.17 34.60
C VAL A 6 -4.85 -8.40 34.06
N SER A 7 -3.92 -7.97 34.93
CA SER A 7 -2.72 -7.27 34.47
C SER A 7 -1.81 -8.16 33.60
N LEU A 8 -1.70 -9.44 33.92
CA LEU A 8 -0.98 -10.41 33.08
C LEU A 8 -1.63 -10.59 31.71
N ALA A 9 -2.97 -10.70 31.66
CA ALA A 9 -3.70 -10.82 30.41
C ALA A 9 -3.49 -9.59 29.51
N PHE A 10 -3.55 -8.38 30.09
CA PHE A 10 -3.28 -7.14 29.34
C PHE A 10 -1.86 -7.09 28.76
N LEU A 11 -0.85 -7.49 29.53
CA LEU A 11 0.54 -7.52 29.07
C LEU A 11 0.75 -8.53 27.93
N LEU A 12 0.09 -9.70 27.99
CA LEU A 12 0.15 -10.70 26.93
C LEU A 12 -0.50 -10.21 25.63
N ILE A 13 -1.66 -9.55 25.73
CA ILE A 13 -2.36 -8.97 24.57
C ILE A 13 -1.52 -7.87 23.92
N ALA A 14 -0.92 -6.98 24.73
CA ALA A 14 -0.05 -5.92 24.22
C ALA A 14 1.20 -6.49 23.51
N GLY A 15 1.83 -7.52 24.08
CA GLY A 15 2.98 -8.20 23.47
C GLY A 15 2.64 -8.92 22.15
N LEU A 16 1.45 -9.53 22.05
CA LEU A 16 0.96 -10.14 20.79
C LEU A 16 0.77 -9.09 19.69
N ILE A 17 0.26 -7.90 20.04
CA ILE A 17 0.10 -6.81 19.07
C ILE A 17 1.47 -6.28 18.61
N SER A 18 2.41 -6.06 19.54
CA SER A 18 3.77 -5.60 19.20
C SER A 18 4.55 -6.57 18.33
N THR A 19 4.41 -7.88 18.57
CA THR A 19 5.02 -8.92 17.72
C THR A 19 4.39 -8.98 16.33
N SER A 20 3.07 -8.81 16.20
CA SER A 20 2.40 -8.73 14.89
C SER A 20 2.83 -7.50 14.07
N LEU A 21 3.11 -6.37 14.74
CA LEU A 21 3.63 -5.16 14.10
C LEU A 21 5.09 -5.34 13.67
N ALA A 22 5.90 -6.03 14.50
CA ALA A 22 7.30 -6.32 14.22
C ALA A 22 7.51 -7.40 13.13
N GLN A 23 6.49 -8.21 12.81
CA GLN A 23 6.53 -9.14 11.67
C GLN A 23 6.25 -8.48 10.31
N ASN A 24 6.02 -7.16 10.27
CA ASN A 24 5.89 -6.41 9.02
C ASN A 24 7.20 -5.76 8.55
N GLU A 25 8.33 -6.08 9.18
CA GLU A 25 9.62 -5.46 8.90
C GLU A 25 10.73 -6.51 8.74
N GLU A 26 10.47 -7.62 8.04
CA GLU A 26 11.50 -8.42 7.35
C GLU A 26 10.89 -9.63 6.62
N GLY A 27 10.51 -9.43 5.36
CA GLY A 27 10.08 -10.49 4.46
C GLY A 27 10.37 -10.09 3.03
N GLY A 28 11.60 -10.33 2.59
CA GLY A 28 12.09 -9.95 1.26
C GLY A 28 11.23 -10.51 0.13
N GLU A 29 10.42 -9.64 -0.48
CA GLU A 29 9.92 -9.85 -1.83
C GLU A 29 11.02 -9.47 -2.82
N LYS A 30 11.84 -10.46 -3.18
CA LYS A 30 12.67 -10.38 -4.37
C LYS A 30 11.74 -10.30 -5.60
N GLU A 31 11.95 -9.25 -6.38
CA GLU A 31 11.76 -9.22 -7.83
C GLU A 31 10.34 -9.44 -8.36
N LEU A 32 9.50 -8.43 -8.21
CA LEU A 32 9.10 -7.64 -9.37
C LEU A 32 9.08 -6.19 -8.89
N VAL A 33 9.78 -5.30 -9.60
CA VAL A 33 9.54 -3.86 -9.48
C VAL A 33 8.11 -3.61 -9.96
N ARG A 34 7.11 -3.91 -9.12
CA ARG A 34 5.82 -3.26 -9.22
C ARG A 34 6.12 -1.83 -8.83
N VAL A 35 6.54 -1.04 -9.82
CA VAL A 35 6.48 0.41 -9.77
C VAL A 35 5.15 0.68 -9.11
N ARG A 36 5.19 1.17 -7.87
CA ARG A 36 4.01 1.54 -7.11
C ARG A 36 3.45 2.71 -7.90
N ARG A 37 2.71 2.42 -8.97
CA ARG A 37 2.07 3.40 -9.84
C ARG A 37 0.96 3.96 -8.97
N GLY A 38 1.34 4.88 -8.10
CA GLY A 38 0.42 5.68 -7.33
C GLY A 38 -0.69 6.11 -8.27
N GLY A 39 -1.92 6.09 -7.77
CA GLY A 39 -3.08 6.55 -8.52
C GLY A 39 -2.93 8.02 -8.81
N TYR A 40 -2.14 8.37 -9.83
CA TYR A 40 -2.00 9.73 -10.30
C TYR A 40 -3.34 10.14 -10.85
N TYR A 41 -4.12 10.82 -10.01
CA TYR A 41 -5.39 11.45 -10.32
C TYR A 41 -6.52 10.50 -10.74
N CYS A 42 -6.29 9.19 -10.66
CA CYS A 42 -7.26 8.15 -10.93
C CYS A 42 -8.04 7.80 -9.63
N PRO A 43 -9.37 7.61 -9.68
CA PRO A 43 -10.19 7.36 -10.87
C PRO A 43 -10.85 8.59 -11.52
N PHE A 44 -10.83 9.76 -10.87
CA PHE A 44 -11.69 10.89 -11.27
C PHE A 44 -11.13 11.78 -12.38
N PHE A 45 -9.82 11.75 -12.63
CA PHE A 45 -9.15 12.67 -13.55
C PHE A 45 -8.20 11.93 -14.50
N GLN A 46 -8.79 11.20 -15.44
CA GLN A 46 -8.05 10.45 -16.45
C GLN A 46 -7.15 11.33 -17.32
N ASP A 47 -7.57 12.56 -17.65
CA ASP A 47 -6.77 13.49 -18.45
C ASP A 47 -5.46 13.88 -17.78
N LYS A 48 -5.45 13.97 -16.44
CA LYS A 48 -4.24 14.26 -15.67
C LYS A 48 -3.27 13.07 -15.72
N CYS A 49 -3.76 11.84 -15.61
CA CYS A 49 -2.96 10.64 -15.83
C CYS A 49 -2.40 10.60 -17.27
N HIS A 50 -3.21 10.92 -18.28
CA HIS A 50 -2.76 10.98 -19.66
C HIS A 50 -1.65 12.01 -19.89
N ARG A 51 -1.84 13.23 -19.37
CA ARG A 51 -0.85 14.32 -19.48
C ARG A 51 0.43 13.99 -18.72
N HIS A 52 0.31 13.39 -17.53
CA HIS A 52 1.45 12.90 -16.74
C HIS A 52 2.28 11.90 -17.55
N CYS A 53 1.66 10.89 -18.15
CA CYS A 53 2.41 9.92 -18.96
C CYS A 53 3.07 10.59 -20.18
N ARG A 54 2.39 11.53 -20.86
CA ARG A 54 3.00 12.30 -21.97
C ARG A 54 4.19 13.15 -21.53
N SER A 55 4.18 13.75 -20.35
CA SER A 55 5.33 14.54 -19.88
C SER A 55 6.58 13.69 -19.63
N PHE A 56 6.41 12.39 -19.35
CA PHE A 56 7.50 11.42 -19.28
C PHE A 56 7.87 10.79 -20.64
N GLY A 57 7.32 11.29 -21.75
CA GLY A 57 7.60 10.80 -23.09
C GLY A 57 6.84 9.52 -23.47
N ARG A 58 5.79 9.16 -22.74
CA ARG A 58 4.91 8.03 -23.10
C ARG A 58 3.82 8.49 -24.07
N LYS A 59 3.28 7.56 -24.85
CA LYS A 59 2.27 7.83 -25.88
C LYS A 59 0.92 8.19 -25.26
N ALA A 60 0.56 7.51 -24.17
CA ALA A 60 -0.69 7.76 -23.46
C ALA A 60 -0.64 7.30 -22.00
N GLY A 61 -1.61 7.77 -21.22
CA GLY A 61 -1.91 7.25 -19.88
C GLY A 61 -3.41 7.03 -19.70
N TYR A 62 -3.80 5.98 -18.97
CA TYR A 62 -5.20 5.74 -18.59
C TYR A 62 -5.32 5.11 -17.20
N CYS A 63 -6.48 5.26 -16.58
CA CYS A 63 -6.76 4.69 -15.25
C CYS A 63 -7.19 3.22 -15.35
N GLY A 64 -6.58 2.34 -14.56
CA GLY A 64 -6.86 0.91 -14.54
C GLY A 64 -6.68 0.26 -13.16
N GLY A 65 -6.80 -1.07 -13.12
CA GLY A 65 -6.81 -1.87 -11.88
C GLY A 65 -8.19 -2.00 -11.22
N PHE A 66 -8.25 -2.73 -10.11
CA PHE A 66 -9.49 -3.18 -9.44
C PHE A 66 -10.46 -2.04 -9.06
N LEU A 67 -9.96 -0.82 -8.85
CA LEU A 67 -10.78 0.36 -8.54
C LEU A 67 -10.44 1.57 -9.42
N LYS A 68 -9.82 1.34 -10.59
CA LYS A 68 -9.23 2.42 -11.41
C LYS A 68 -8.34 3.35 -10.57
N LYS A 69 -7.65 2.84 -9.56
CA LYS A 69 -6.75 3.61 -8.67
C LYS A 69 -5.31 3.61 -9.17
N THR A 70 -5.04 3.09 -10.35
CA THR A 70 -3.69 3.00 -10.91
C THR A 70 -3.66 3.76 -12.23
N CYS A 71 -2.72 4.68 -12.38
CA CYS A 71 -2.43 5.28 -13.68
C CYS A 71 -1.48 4.35 -14.45
N ILE A 72 -1.87 3.91 -15.63
CA ILE A 72 -1.11 3.01 -16.51
C ILE A 72 -0.61 3.85 -17.69
N CYS A 73 0.70 4.01 -17.79
CA CYS A 73 1.32 4.65 -18.95
C CYS A 73 1.68 3.62 -20.02
N VAL A 74 1.36 3.94 -21.27
CA VAL A 74 1.74 3.21 -22.49
C VAL A 74 2.69 4.07 -23.30
#